data_AF-A0A918FH19-F1
#
_entry.id   AF-A0A918FH19-F1
#
_cell.length_a   1.000
_cell.length_b   1.000
_cell.length_c   1.000
_cell.angle_alpha   90.00
_cell.angle_beta   90.00
_cell.angle_gamma   90.00
#
_symmetry.space_group_name_H-M   'P 1'
#
loop_
_entity.id
_entity.type
_entity.pdbx_description
1 polymer ?
#
loop_
_entity_poly.entity_id
_entity_poly.type
_entity_poly.pdbx_seq_one_letter_code
_entity_poly.pdbx_strand_id
1 'polypeptide(L)'
;MTKRSAELVHLICGLEEHPLAEILRSWCASSRPVQAFLETYATKLRKKVRLAHSSDEYADLLSELAVGNFLARDRRFQLQYEPHSVPGGRNPDYQAMFKGHTQVYFEVTRLRLIADEHATVASRLARVLGDKISQCVPNELNVLAVVFPAELQRVGLVPTAVRMLLTPQSVPQPAETEHSKPAYLAAYRQRQRRLSAVLLCSVLPSGELLPGSLWENTQAQHRLPTGVVRFLTASAASTQT
;
A
#
# COMPACT_ATOMS: atom_id res chain seq x y z
N MET A 1 11.21 -2.00 -27.09
CA MET A 1 11.61 -1.09 -25.98
C MET A 1 12.24 0.16 -26.56
N THR A 2 11.90 1.36 -26.10
CA THR A 2 12.50 2.60 -26.64
C THR A 2 13.82 2.93 -25.93
N LYS A 3 14.76 3.60 -26.61
CA LYS A 3 16.03 4.08 -26.02
C LYS A 3 15.79 4.89 -24.73
N ARG A 4 14.77 5.74 -24.75
CA ARG A 4 14.33 6.55 -23.60
C ARG A 4 13.93 5.71 -22.38
N SER A 5 13.20 4.61 -22.59
CA SER A 5 12.80 3.72 -21.48
C SER A 5 14.01 3.03 -20.85
N ALA A 6 15.01 2.64 -21.64
CA ALA A 6 16.24 2.02 -21.13
C ALA A 6 17.08 3.01 -20.31
N GLU A 7 17.25 4.24 -20.80
CA GLU A 7 17.95 5.31 -20.10
C GLU A 7 17.28 5.66 -18.75
N LEU A 8 15.95 5.70 -18.71
CA LEU A 8 15.20 5.93 -17.49
C LEU A 8 15.40 4.81 -16.46
N VAL A 9 15.32 3.55 -16.88
CA VAL A 9 15.54 2.42 -15.96
C VAL A 9 16.97 2.41 -15.44
N HIS A 10 17.96 2.70 -16.30
CA HIS A 10 19.34 2.84 -15.87
C HIS A 10 19.51 3.99 -14.87
N LEU A 11 18.84 5.13 -15.08
CA LEU A 11 18.86 6.26 -14.14
C LEU A 11 18.31 5.87 -12.75
N ILE A 12 17.22 5.09 -12.70
CA ILE A 12 16.59 4.68 -11.44
C ILE A 12 17.41 3.59 -10.75
N CYS A 13 17.79 2.54 -11.46
CA CYS A 13 18.42 1.34 -10.88
C CYS A 13 19.94 1.43 -10.77
N GLY A 14 20.59 2.26 -11.59
CA GLY A 14 22.05 2.37 -11.69
C GLY A 14 22.73 1.16 -12.36
N LEU A 15 22.30 -0.06 -12.04
CA LEU A 15 22.82 -1.31 -12.59
C LEU A 15 21.75 -2.03 -13.41
N GLU A 16 22.15 -2.62 -14.54
CA GLU A 16 21.23 -3.35 -15.42
C GLU A 16 20.72 -4.66 -14.81
N GLU A 17 21.51 -5.25 -13.90
CA GLU A 17 21.23 -6.50 -13.18
C GLU A 17 20.38 -6.27 -11.92
N HIS A 18 20.05 -5.02 -11.59
CA HIS A 18 19.22 -4.75 -10.43
C HIS A 18 17.84 -5.43 -10.59
N PRO A 19 17.32 -6.17 -9.59
CA PRO A 19 16.09 -6.96 -9.77
C PRO A 19 14.84 -6.15 -10.16
N LEU A 20 14.79 -4.85 -9.83
CA LEU A 20 13.71 -3.96 -10.32
C LEU A 20 13.84 -3.57 -11.80
N ALA A 21 15.03 -3.67 -12.40
CA ALA A 21 15.26 -3.13 -13.74
C ALA A 21 14.38 -3.80 -14.79
N GLU A 22 14.27 -5.13 -14.76
CA GLU A 22 13.40 -5.88 -15.68
C GLU A 22 11.91 -5.51 -15.50
N ILE A 23 11.45 -5.44 -14.24
CA ILE A 23 10.09 -5.05 -13.88
C ILE A 23 9.77 -3.65 -14.44
N LEU A 24 10.63 -2.66 -14.19
CA LEU A 24 10.43 -1.29 -14.65
C LEU A 24 10.47 -1.18 -16.19
N ARG A 25 11.34 -1.95 -16.86
CA ARG A 25 11.37 -2.02 -18.34
C ARG A 25 10.04 -2.55 -18.89
N SER A 26 9.52 -3.63 -18.32
CA SER A 26 8.23 -4.21 -18.69
C SER A 26 7.08 -3.22 -18.51
N TRP A 27 7.04 -2.53 -17.37
CA TRP A 27 6.03 -1.51 -17.10
C TRP A 27 6.10 -0.33 -18.08
N CYS A 28 7.30 0.19 -18.36
CA CYS A 28 7.48 1.27 -19.33
C CYS A 28 7.04 0.85 -20.74
N ALA A 29 7.33 -0.39 -21.14
CA ALA A 29 6.92 -0.91 -22.44
C ALA A 29 5.40 -1.07 -22.55
N SER A 30 4.72 -1.43 -21.46
CA SER A 30 3.28 -1.69 -21.45
C SER A 30 2.41 -0.44 -21.24
N SER A 31 2.96 0.65 -20.66
CA SER A 31 2.14 1.80 -20.25
C SER A 31 2.89 3.14 -20.28
N ARG A 32 2.47 4.02 -21.20
CA ARG A 32 3.00 5.40 -21.28
C ARG A 32 2.73 6.24 -20.02
N PRO A 33 1.54 6.20 -19.39
CA PRO A 33 1.32 6.88 -18.11
C PRO A 33 2.29 6.46 -17.01
N VAL A 34 2.64 5.17 -16.96
CA VAL A 34 3.59 4.65 -15.97
C VAL A 34 5.00 5.13 -16.28
N GLN A 35 5.41 5.11 -17.55
CA GLN A 35 6.71 5.69 -17.93
C GLN A 35 6.80 7.17 -17.50
N ALA A 36 5.76 7.98 -17.76
CA ALA A 36 5.75 9.39 -17.35
C ALA A 36 5.83 9.58 -15.83
N PHE A 37 5.15 8.71 -15.06
CA PHE A 37 5.26 8.69 -13.60
C PHE A 37 6.69 8.40 -13.15
N LEU A 38 7.33 7.35 -13.70
CA LEU A 38 8.71 6.99 -13.38
C LEU A 38 9.70 8.10 -13.76
N GLU A 39 9.52 8.76 -14.90
CA GLU A 39 10.33 9.92 -15.32
C GLU A 39 10.22 11.08 -14.33
N THR A 40 8.99 11.39 -13.90
CA THR A 40 8.72 12.50 -12.97
C THR A 40 9.41 12.28 -11.62
N TYR A 41 9.43 11.04 -11.13
CA TYR A 41 9.95 10.72 -9.79
C TYR A 41 11.30 9.99 -9.80
N ALA A 42 12.00 9.94 -10.94
CA ALA A 42 13.22 9.15 -11.12
C ALA A 42 14.27 9.40 -10.03
N THR A 43 14.49 10.65 -9.63
CA THR A 43 15.46 11.00 -8.57
C THR A 43 15.08 10.44 -7.21
N LYS A 44 13.80 10.52 -6.82
CA LYS A 44 13.30 9.95 -5.56
C LYS A 44 13.40 8.43 -5.59
N LEU A 45 12.99 7.82 -6.70
CA LEU A 45 13.05 6.38 -6.90
C LEU A 45 14.49 5.87 -6.86
N ARG A 46 15.42 6.52 -7.55
CA ARG A 46 16.85 6.19 -7.48
C ARG A 46 17.37 6.20 -6.05
N LYS A 47 16.97 7.19 -5.24
CA LYS A 47 17.34 7.25 -3.83
C LYS A 47 16.77 6.05 -3.05
N LYS A 48 15.49 5.71 -3.24
CA LYS A 48 14.88 4.54 -2.59
C LYS A 48 15.54 3.23 -3.00
N VAL A 49 15.76 3.03 -4.30
CA VAL A 49 16.45 1.84 -4.83
C VAL A 49 17.83 1.70 -4.21
N ARG A 50 18.61 2.79 -4.14
CA ARG A 50 19.93 2.77 -3.53
C ARG A 50 19.91 2.41 -2.05
N LEU A 51 18.83 2.74 -1.32
CA LEU A 51 18.70 2.48 0.11
C LEU A 51 18.12 1.10 0.43
N ALA A 52 17.51 0.42 -0.54
CA ALA A 52 16.93 -0.91 -0.37
C ALA A 52 18.02 -1.98 -0.52
N HIS A 53 18.74 -2.27 0.55
CA HIS A 53 19.90 -3.17 0.53
C HIS A 53 19.55 -4.62 0.89
N SER A 54 18.48 -4.82 1.64
CA SER A 54 17.99 -6.14 2.02
C SER A 54 16.87 -6.61 1.10
N SER A 55 16.64 -7.93 1.07
CA SER A 55 15.49 -8.53 0.37
C SER A 55 14.15 -7.99 0.88
N ASP A 56 14.08 -7.66 2.16
CA ASP A 56 12.88 -7.14 2.82
C ASP A 56 12.58 -5.69 2.40
N GLU A 57 13.61 -4.83 2.37
CA GLU A 57 13.49 -3.45 1.88
C GLU A 57 13.17 -3.42 0.38
N TYR A 58 13.76 -4.33 -0.39
CA TYR A 58 13.42 -4.51 -1.80
C TYR A 58 11.94 -4.89 -1.97
N ALA A 59 11.45 -5.87 -1.19
CA ALA A 59 10.06 -6.32 -1.28
C ALA A 59 9.07 -5.23 -0.85
N ASP A 60 9.44 -4.40 0.14
CA ASP A 60 8.66 -3.23 0.54
C ASP A 60 8.62 -2.18 -0.57
N LEU A 61 9.76 -1.85 -1.17
CA LEU A 61 9.82 -0.90 -2.29
C LEU A 61 9.04 -1.42 -3.51
N LEU A 62 9.17 -2.70 -3.84
CA LEU A 62 8.39 -3.31 -4.91
C LEU A 62 6.89 -3.25 -4.62
N SER A 63 6.48 -3.48 -3.37
CA SER A 63 5.08 -3.36 -2.93
C SER A 63 4.53 -1.96 -3.14
N GLU A 64 5.30 -0.95 -2.73
CA GLU A 64 4.97 0.46 -2.92
C GLU A 64 4.81 0.78 -4.42
N LEU A 65 5.83 0.45 -5.22
CA LEU A 65 5.83 0.72 -6.66
C LEU A 65 4.75 -0.02 -7.44
N ALA A 66 4.40 -1.25 -7.03
CA ALA A 66 3.33 -2.01 -7.66
C ALA A 66 1.97 -1.32 -7.48
N VAL A 67 1.71 -0.75 -6.29
CA VAL A 67 0.51 0.06 -6.04
C VAL A 67 0.56 1.35 -6.88
N GLY A 68 1.69 2.04 -6.92
CA GLY A 68 1.86 3.23 -7.76
C GLY A 68 1.62 2.95 -9.24
N ASN A 69 2.20 1.86 -9.77
CA ASN A 69 1.99 1.38 -11.13
C ASN A 69 0.51 1.07 -11.40
N PHE A 70 -0.14 0.33 -10.51
CA PHE A 70 -1.57 0.00 -10.63
C PHE A 70 -2.43 1.26 -10.76
N LEU A 71 -2.21 2.26 -9.89
CA LEU A 71 -2.92 3.54 -9.94
C LEU A 71 -2.60 4.33 -11.21
N ALA A 72 -1.32 4.44 -11.57
CA ALA A 72 -0.86 5.24 -12.71
C ALA A 72 -1.31 4.71 -14.07
N ARG A 73 -1.60 3.40 -14.20
CA ARG A 73 -2.11 2.80 -15.44
C ARG A 73 -3.51 3.31 -15.81
N ASP A 74 -4.32 3.72 -14.85
CA ASP A 74 -5.66 4.23 -15.10
C ASP A 74 -5.66 5.75 -15.25
N ARG A 75 -6.00 6.22 -16.44
CA ARG A 75 -5.99 7.65 -16.82
C ARG A 75 -6.92 8.53 -15.99
N ARG A 76 -7.84 7.94 -15.21
CA ARG A 76 -8.70 8.68 -14.29
C ARG A 76 -7.92 9.15 -13.06
N PHE A 77 -6.76 8.59 -12.76
CA PHE A 77 -5.92 9.02 -11.65
C PHE A 77 -4.75 9.88 -12.16
N GLN A 78 -4.50 10.98 -11.47
CA GLN A 78 -3.23 11.70 -11.52
C GLN A 78 -2.51 11.44 -10.20
N LEU A 79 -1.29 10.92 -10.27
CA LEU A 79 -0.58 10.40 -9.10
C LEU A 79 0.58 11.31 -8.70
N GLN A 80 0.61 11.67 -7.42
CA GLN A 80 1.74 12.31 -6.79
C GLN A 80 2.40 11.36 -5.80
N TYR A 81 3.73 11.23 -5.92
CA TYR A 81 4.54 10.35 -5.09
C TYR A 81 5.22 11.12 -3.95
N GLU A 82 4.98 10.67 -2.73
CA GLU A 82 5.38 11.31 -1.48
C GLU A 82 5.06 12.82 -1.50
N PRO A 83 3.76 13.19 -1.46
CA PRO A 83 3.29 14.56 -1.69
C PRO A 83 3.77 15.57 -0.65
N HIS A 84 3.97 15.16 0.61
CA HIS A 84 4.44 16.04 1.67
C HIS A 84 5.91 15.81 2.00
N SER A 85 6.80 16.66 1.50
CA SER A 85 8.25 16.58 1.80
C SER A 85 8.64 17.29 3.11
N VAL A 86 7.73 17.40 4.08
CA VAL A 86 8.01 18.10 5.35
C VAL A 86 8.87 17.21 6.25
N PRO A 87 10.05 17.68 6.72
CA PRO A 87 10.88 16.93 7.65
C PRO A 87 10.11 16.54 8.92
N GLY A 88 10.06 15.24 9.25
CA GLY A 88 9.39 14.72 10.44
C GLY A 88 7.85 14.62 10.33
N GLY A 89 7.25 15.03 9.21
CA GLY A 89 5.83 14.85 8.94
C GLY A 89 5.51 13.41 8.57
N ARG A 90 4.36 12.91 9.04
CA ARG A 90 3.79 11.66 8.53
C ARG A 90 3.24 11.93 7.13
N ASN A 91 3.67 11.15 6.15
CA ASN A 91 3.35 11.40 4.75
C ASN A 91 2.85 10.09 4.12
N PRO A 92 1.67 10.07 3.49
CA PRO A 92 1.27 8.94 2.67
C PRO A 92 2.25 8.74 1.51
N ASP A 93 2.39 7.50 1.06
CA ASP A 93 3.21 7.18 -0.12
C ASP A 93 2.68 7.86 -1.38
N TYR A 94 1.34 7.95 -1.51
CA TYR A 94 0.70 8.54 -2.67
C TYR A 94 -0.44 9.48 -2.33
N GLN A 95 -0.58 10.51 -3.15
CA GLN A 95 -1.81 11.27 -3.35
C GLN A 95 -2.29 11.01 -4.78
N ALA A 96 -3.54 10.59 -4.94
CA ALA A 96 -4.15 10.33 -6.22
C ALA A 96 -5.36 11.25 -6.42
N MET A 97 -5.34 12.05 -7.49
CA MET A 97 -6.47 12.87 -7.90
C MET A 97 -7.33 12.08 -8.90
N PHE A 98 -8.48 11.59 -8.45
CA PHE A 98 -9.44 10.86 -9.26
C PHE A 98 -10.37 11.81 -10.01
N LYS A 99 -10.42 11.66 -11.34
CA LYS A 99 -11.21 12.47 -12.29
C LYS A 99 -11.02 13.98 -12.11
N GLY A 100 -9.85 14.40 -11.62
CA GLY A 100 -9.47 15.81 -11.46
C GLY A 100 -10.10 16.56 -10.27
N HIS A 101 -10.91 15.91 -9.43
CA HIS A 101 -11.59 16.61 -8.32
C HIS A 101 -11.72 15.81 -7.03
N THR A 102 -11.48 14.50 -7.04
CA THR A 102 -11.53 13.69 -5.81
C THR A 102 -10.12 13.30 -5.40
N GLN A 103 -9.65 13.83 -4.28
CA GLN A 103 -8.35 13.49 -3.75
C GLN A 103 -8.43 12.27 -2.83
N VAL A 104 -7.56 11.29 -3.06
CA VAL A 104 -7.46 10.07 -2.26
C VAL A 104 -6.00 9.82 -1.92
N TYR A 105 -5.69 9.61 -0.65
CA TYR A 105 -4.36 9.27 -0.19
C TYR A 105 -4.21 7.77 -0.01
N PHE A 106 -3.07 7.24 -0.44
CA PHE A 106 -2.71 5.84 -0.26
C PHE A 106 -1.46 5.73 0.59
N GLU A 107 -1.57 4.95 1.65
CA GLU A 107 -0.43 4.44 2.41
C GLU A 107 -0.24 2.98 2.01
N VAL A 108 0.99 2.58 1.70
CA VAL A 108 1.32 1.21 1.30
C VAL A 108 2.14 0.55 2.39
N THR A 109 1.83 -0.72 2.64
CA THR A 109 2.60 -1.51 3.59
C THR A 109 2.57 -2.97 3.18
N ARG A 110 3.68 -3.68 3.39
CA ARG A 110 3.73 -5.12 3.19
C ARG A 110 3.58 -5.81 4.53
N LEU A 111 2.67 -6.78 4.61
CA LEU A 111 2.57 -7.63 5.79
C LEU A 111 3.73 -8.63 5.78
N ARG A 112 4.61 -8.50 6.77
CA ARG A 112 5.71 -9.44 6.97
C ARG A 112 5.27 -10.60 7.86
N LEU A 113 5.43 -11.82 7.35
CA LEU A 113 5.17 -13.05 8.10
C LEU A 113 6.51 -13.59 8.58
N ILE A 114 6.80 -13.41 9.87
CA ILE A 114 8.00 -13.98 10.49
C ILE A 114 7.61 -15.38 11.00
N ALA A 115 8.32 -16.41 10.54
CA ALA A 115 7.99 -17.82 10.76
C ALA A 115 7.88 -18.23 12.24
N ASP A 116 8.56 -17.52 13.15
CA ASP A 116 8.69 -17.89 14.56
C ASP A 116 7.79 -17.13 15.54
N GLU A 117 6.87 -16.27 15.10
CA GLU A 117 5.91 -15.65 16.04
C GLU A 117 4.59 -16.41 16.07
N HIS A 118 4.14 -16.76 17.28
CA HIS A 118 2.81 -17.30 17.60
C HIS A 118 1.64 -16.36 17.23
N ALA A 119 1.92 -15.18 16.68
CA ALA A 119 0.94 -14.19 16.26
C ALA A 119 0.16 -14.66 15.02
N THR A 120 -1.16 -14.75 15.15
CA THR A 120 -2.06 -15.02 14.02
C THR A 120 -1.94 -13.92 12.97
N VAL A 121 -2.23 -14.26 11.70
CA VAL A 121 -2.18 -13.28 10.60
C VAL A 121 -3.10 -12.08 10.86
N ALA A 122 -4.27 -12.31 11.48
CA ALA A 122 -5.19 -11.24 11.87
C ALA A 122 -4.59 -10.31 12.93
N SER A 123 -3.86 -10.85 13.92
CA SER A 123 -3.20 -10.05 14.95
C SER A 123 -2.08 -9.18 14.39
N ARG A 124 -1.30 -9.70 13.43
CA ARG A 124 -0.26 -8.94 12.72
C ARG A 124 -0.88 -7.84 11.87
N LEU A 125 -1.97 -8.13 11.16
CA LEU A 125 -2.71 -7.11 10.44
C LEU A 125 -3.26 -6.04 11.39
N ALA A 126 -3.79 -6.42 12.56
CA ALA A 126 -4.29 -5.48 13.56
C ALA A 126 -3.18 -4.51 14.01
N ARG A 127 -1.96 -5.02 14.25
CA ARG A 127 -0.79 -4.20 14.52
C ARG A 127 -0.49 -3.23 13.38
N VAL A 128 -0.37 -3.74 12.15
CA VAL A 128 -0.13 -2.91 10.96
C VAL A 128 -1.18 -1.81 10.81
N LEU A 129 -2.46 -2.13 10.96
CA LEU A 129 -3.56 -1.15 10.90
C LEU A 129 -3.38 -0.06 11.98
N GLY A 130 -3.06 -0.45 13.21
CA GLY A 130 -2.92 0.51 14.31
C GLY A 130 -1.67 1.39 14.22
N ASP A 131 -0.56 0.86 13.70
CA ASP A 131 0.67 1.62 13.47
C ASP A 131 0.46 2.63 12.33
N LYS A 132 -0.13 2.15 11.22
CA LYS A 132 -0.29 2.91 9.98
C LYS A 132 -1.43 3.92 10.01
N ILE A 133 -2.45 3.76 10.87
CA ILE A 133 -3.55 4.74 10.93
C ILE A 133 -3.08 6.12 11.37
N SER A 134 -1.93 6.18 12.05
CA SER A 134 -1.31 7.41 12.47
C SER A 134 -0.84 8.26 11.27
N GLN A 135 -0.61 7.63 10.13
CA GLN A 135 -0.15 8.23 8.86
C GLN A 135 -1.30 8.68 7.96
N CYS A 136 -2.55 8.33 8.28
CA CYS A 136 -3.73 8.83 7.55
C CYS A 136 -3.89 10.35 7.71
N VAL A 137 -4.06 11.03 6.58
CA VAL A 137 -4.25 12.48 6.51
C VAL A 137 -5.61 12.85 7.14
N PRO A 138 -5.67 13.80 8.08
CA PRO A 138 -6.93 14.21 8.71
C PRO A 138 -7.93 14.80 7.69
N ASN A 139 -9.23 14.50 7.85
CA ASN A 139 -10.33 15.03 7.01
C ASN A 139 -10.22 14.71 5.51
N GLU A 140 -9.52 13.63 5.16
CA GLU A 140 -9.28 13.23 3.78
C GLU A 140 -9.73 11.79 3.54
N LEU A 141 -9.83 11.40 2.27
CA LEU A 141 -10.05 10.00 1.88
C LEU A 141 -8.73 9.24 1.99
N ASN A 142 -8.65 8.25 2.88
CA ASN A 142 -7.43 7.47 3.10
C ASN A 142 -7.65 5.99 2.82
N VAL A 143 -6.76 5.40 2.03
CA VAL A 143 -6.71 3.97 1.74
C VAL A 143 -5.39 3.42 2.27
N LEU A 144 -5.47 2.36 3.08
CA LEU A 144 -4.29 1.57 3.42
C LEU A 144 -4.23 0.35 2.49
N ALA A 145 -3.26 0.34 1.59
CA ALA A 145 -2.97 -0.80 0.73
C ALA A 145 -1.99 -1.74 1.44
N VAL A 146 -2.49 -2.90 1.86
CA VAL A 146 -1.69 -3.92 2.52
C VAL A 146 -1.35 -5.01 1.51
N VAL A 147 -0.08 -5.02 1.09
CA VAL A 147 0.48 -6.10 0.27
C VAL A 147 0.70 -7.32 1.14
N PHE A 148 0.14 -8.42 0.68
CA PHE A 148 -0.03 -9.66 1.42
C PHE A 148 0.46 -10.81 0.55
N PRO A 149 1.07 -11.86 1.13
CA PRO A 149 1.47 -13.04 0.35
C PRO A 149 0.29 -13.64 -0.40
N ALA A 150 0.50 -14.04 -1.66
CA ALA A 150 -0.58 -14.41 -2.57
C ALA A 150 -1.32 -15.68 -2.11
N GLU A 151 -0.62 -16.54 -1.39
CA GLU A 151 -1.02 -17.88 -0.97
C GLU A 151 -1.97 -17.87 0.24
N LEU A 152 -2.08 -16.73 0.93
CA LEU A 152 -2.85 -16.63 2.15
C LEU A 152 -4.31 -16.21 1.91
N GLN A 153 -5.21 -16.80 2.70
CA GLN A 153 -6.63 -16.46 2.71
C GLN A 153 -6.88 -15.03 3.21
N ARG A 154 -7.63 -14.25 2.42
CA ARG A 154 -7.90 -12.82 2.70
C ARG A 154 -9.30 -12.58 3.27
N VAL A 155 -10.22 -13.53 3.08
CA VAL A 155 -11.63 -13.39 3.43
C VAL A 155 -11.79 -13.16 4.93
N GLY A 156 -12.49 -12.10 5.30
CA GLY A 156 -12.80 -11.78 6.70
C GLY A 156 -11.60 -11.32 7.54
N LEU A 157 -10.42 -11.18 6.96
CA LEU A 157 -9.20 -10.84 7.69
C LEU A 157 -9.22 -9.41 8.24
N VAL A 158 -9.54 -8.41 7.40
CA VAL A 158 -9.62 -7.01 7.85
C VAL A 158 -10.70 -6.82 8.92
N PRO A 159 -11.95 -7.31 8.76
CA PRO A 159 -12.95 -7.23 9.83
C PRO A 159 -12.48 -7.87 11.14
N THR A 160 -11.75 -8.99 11.08
CA THR A 160 -11.22 -9.67 12.26
C THR A 160 -10.15 -8.81 12.95
N ALA A 161 -9.19 -8.29 12.19
CA ALA A 161 -8.15 -7.40 12.70
C ALA A 161 -8.73 -6.11 13.33
N VAL A 162 -9.71 -5.48 12.67
CA VAL A 162 -10.41 -4.30 13.20
C VAL A 162 -11.15 -4.63 14.49
N ARG A 163 -11.81 -5.79 14.57
CA ARG A 163 -12.48 -6.24 15.80
C ARG A 163 -11.49 -6.40 16.96
N MET A 164 -10.30 -6.93 16.70
CA MET A 164 -9.24 -7.04 17.71
C MET A 164 -8.79 -5.67 18.25
N LEU A 165 -8.79 -4.63 17.42
CA LEU A 165 -8.45 -3.26 17.85
C LEU A 165 -9.61 -2.55 18.58
N LEU A 166 -10.84 -2.97 18.32
CA LEU A 166 -12.03 -2.35 18.89
C LEU A 166 -12.46 -2.99 20.21
N THR A 167 -12.32 -4.31 20.35
CA THR A 167 -12.76 -5.04 21.53
C THR A 167 -11.60 -5.16 22.54
N PRO A 168 -11.74 -4.66 23.78
CA PRO A 168 -10.81 -5.00 24.84
C PRO A 168 -10.81 -6.52 25.02
N GLN A 169 -9.68 -7.19 24.84
CA GLN A 169 -9.63 -8.63 25.13
C GLN A 169 -9.72 -8.84 26.65
N SER A 170 -10.71 -9.62 27.09
CA SER A 170 -10.82 -10.13 28.48
C SER A 170 -9.99 -11.40 28.71
N VAL A 171 -9.16 -11.81 27.74
CA VAL A 171 -8.38 -13.06 27.80
C VAL A 171 -6.96 -12.72 28.25
N PRO A 172 -6.44 -13.34 29.32
CA PRO A 172 -5.05 -13.18 29.72
C PRO A 172 -4.16 -13.72 28.60
N GLN A 173 -3.51 -12.83 27.86
CA GLN A 173 -2.44 -13.22 26.95
C GLN A 173 -1.16 -13.41 27.78
N PRO A 174 -0.39 -14.48 27.55
CA PRO A 174 0.92 -14.62 28.15
C PRO A 174 1.81 -13.52 27.55
N ALA A 175 2.09 -12.50 28.38
CA ALA A 175 2.73 -11.22 28.07
C ALA A 175 1.82 -10.20 27.34
N GLU A 176 1.48 -9.12 28.06
CA GLU A 176 0.93 -7.90 27.46
C GLU A 176 1.91 -7.34 26.41
N THR A 177 1.53 -7.39 25.14
CA THR A 177 2.29 -6.68 24.10
C THR A 177 1.93 -5.20 24.09
N GLU A 178 2.84 -4.33 23.62
CA GLU A 178 2.60 -2.89 23.53
C GLU A 178 1.30 -2.52 22.78
N HIS A 179 0.96 -3.29 21.76
CA HIS A 179 -0.21 -3.10 20.89
C HIS A 179 -1.53 -3.57 21.55
N SER A 180 -1.44 -4.29 22.67
CA SER A 180 -2.61 -4.68 23.50
C SER A 180 -2.91 -3.64 24.58
N LYS A 181 -2.03 -2.63 24.78
CA LYS A 181 -2.20 -1.63 25.85
C LYS A 181 -3.41 -0.74 25.59
N PRO A 182 -4.20 -0.39 26.63
CA PRO A 182 -5.37 0.48 26.48
C PRO A 182 -5.11 1.81 25.77
N ALA A 183 -3.95 2.42 26.01
CA ALA A 183 -3.57 3.69 25.37
C ALA A 183 -3.40 3.57 23.85
N TYR A 184 -2.81 2.47 23.37
CA TYR A 184 -2.66 2.18 21.94
C TYR A 184 -4.03 1.99 21.27
N LEU A 185 -4.90 1.17 21.89
CA LEU A 185 -6.26 0.93 21.39
C LEU A 185 -7.10 2.21 21.40
N ALA A 186 -6.97 3.05 22.43
CA ALA A 186 -7.62 4.35 22.48
C ALA A 186 -7.14 5.28 21.35
N ALA A 187 -5.83 5.32 21.08
CA ALA A 187 -5.27 6.11 19.98
C ALA A 187 -5.77 5.62 18.60
N TYR A 188 -5.92 4.30 18.41
CA TYR A 188 -6.55 3.76 17.21
C TYR A 188 -8.01 4.20 17.08
N ARG A 189 -8.83 4.01 18.12
CA ARG A 189 -10.26 4.39 18.11
C ARG A 189 -10.49 5.87 17.79
N GLN A 190 -9.62 6.75 18.28
CA GLN A 190 -9.68 8.18 17.96
C GLN A 190 -9.41 8.48 16.48
N ARG A 191 -8.59 7.65 15.82
CA ARG A 191 -8.13 7.87 14.44
C ARG A 191 -8.86 7.00 13.42
N GLN A 192 -9.61 5.98 13.85
CA GLN A 192 -10.28 5.04 12.96
C GLN A 192 -11.16 5.70 11.90
N ARG A 193 -11.79 6.82 12.24
CA ARG A 193 -12.66 7.57 11.31
C ARG A 193 -11.90 8.20 10.15
N ARG A 194 -10.57 8.30 10.22
CA ARG A 194 -9.71 8.82 9.13
C ARG A 194 -9.49 7.78 8.03
N LEU A 195 -9.56 6.50 8.36
CA LEU A 195 -9.35 5.41 7.41
C LEU A 195 -10.64 5.15 6.64
N SER A 196 -10.64 5.39 5.33
CA SER A 196 -11.79 5.15 4.45
C SER A 196 -11.91 3.69 4.06
N ALA A 197 -10.80 3.04 3.71
CA ALA A 197 -10.78 1.63 3.32
C ALA A 197 -9.42 0.98 3.52
N VAL A 198 -9.42 -0.36 3.52
CA VAL A 198 -8.22 -1.19 3.45
C VAL A 198 -8.29 -2.06 2.20
N LEU A 199 -7.29 -1.96 1.34
CA LEU A 199 -7.12 -2.83 0.19
C LEU A 199 -6.13 -3.94 0.54
N LEU A 200 -6.57 -5.19 0.52
CA LEU A 200 -5.67 -6.34 0.56
C LEU A 200 -5.30 -6.74 -0.86
N CYS A 201 -4.03 -6.68 -1.19
CA CYS A 201 -3.49 -6.98 -2.51
C CYS A 201 -2.26 -7.89 -2.40
N SER A 202 -1.81 -8.44 -3.52
CA SER A 202 -0.52 -9.14 -3.63
C SER A 202 0.27 -8.57 -4.77
N VAL A 203 1.57 -8.84 -4.77
CA VAL A 203 2.45 -8.49 -5.89
C VAL A 203 3.04 -9.77 -6.45
N LEU A 204 2.87 -9.98 -7.75
CA LEU A 204 3.50 -11.09 -8.45
C LEU A 204 5.01 -10.87 -8.60
N PRO A 205 5.81 -11.92 -8.88
CA PRO A 205 7.23 -11.76 -9.20
C PRO A 205 7.49 -10.82 -10.39
N SER A 206 6.53 -10.70 -11.31
CA SER A 206 6.55 -9.72 -12.42
C SER A 206 6.38 -8.25 -11.97
N GLY A 207 6.12 -8.02 -10.68
CA GLY A 207 5.79 -6.73 -10.09
C GLY A 207 4.33 -6.32 -10.27
N GLU A 208 3.50 -7.11 -10.97
CA GLU A 208 2.09 -6.76 -11.14
C GLU A 208 1.31 -6.87 -9.82
N LEU A 209 0.51 -5.84 -9.53
CA LEU A 209 -0.40 -5.84 -8.39
C LEU A 209 -1.63 -6.68 -8.71
N LEU A 210 -1.98 -7.60 -7.82
CA LEU A 210 -3.22 -8.36 -7.81
C LEU A 210 -4.12 -7.88 -6.67
N PRO A 211 -5.11 -7.02 -6.93
CA PRO A 211 -6.12 -6.65 -5.95
C PRO A 211 -6.90 -7.88 -5.49
N GLY A 212 -7.00 -8.10 -4.18
CA GLY A 212 -7.72 -9.24 -3.61
C GLY A 212 -9.09 -8.83 -3.07
N SER A 213 -9.10 -8.05 -1.99
CA SER A 213 -10.34 -7.64 -1.33
C SER A 213 -10.25 -6.21 -0.82
N LEU A 214 -11.33 -5.46 -0.99
CA LEU A 214 -11.49 -4.13 -0.40
C LEU A 214 -12.43 -4.23 0.80
N TRP A 215 -11.95 -3.78 1.96
CA TRP A 215 -12.81 -3.54 3.12
C TRP A 215 -13.06 -2.05 3.26
N GLU A 216 -14.33 -1.65 3.19
CA GLU A 216 -14.74 -0.27 3.43
C GLU A 216 -15.05 -0.04 4.91
N ASN A 217 -14.51 1.04 5.48
CA ASN A 217 -14.80 1.40 6.85
C ASN A 217 -16.15 2.13 6.93
N THR A 218 -17.15 1.46 7.50
CA THR A 218 -18.50 2.03 7.66
C THR A 218 -18.55 3.23 8.61
N GLN A 219 -17.55 3.37 9.48
CA GLN A 219 -17.39 4.47 10.43
C GLN A 219 -16.49 5.60 9.91
N ALA A 220 -15.98 5.50 8.68
CA ALA A 220 -15.15 6.53 8.09
C ALA A 220 -15.90 7.88 8.04
N GLN A 221 -15.16 8.96 8.30
CA GLN A 221 -15.64 10.32 8.13
C GLN A 221 -15.94 10.61 6.66
N HIS A 222 -15.09 10.11 5.75
CA HIS A 222 -15.26 10.21 4.31
C HIS A 222 -15.23 8.80 3.70
N ARG A 223 -16.31 8.43 3.00
CA ARG A 223 -16.40 7.17 2.27
C ARG A 223 -15.79 7.30 0.89
N LEU A 224 -15.19 6.22 0.39
CA LEU A 224 -14.65 6.21 -0.97
C LEU A 224 -15.79 6.41 -2.00
N PRO A 225 -15.58 7.24 -3.04
CA PRO A 225 -16.51 7.31 -4.14
C PRO A 225 -16.65 5.95 -4.85
N THR A 226 -17.85 5.62 -5.31
CA THR A 226 -18.13 4.34 -6.00
C THR A 226 -17.21 4.09 -7.20
N GLY A 227 -16.78 5.14 -7.88
CA GLY A 227 -15.83 5.04 -8.99
C GLY A 227 -14.45 4.54 -8.58
N VAL A 228 -13.97 4.94 -7.39
CA VAL A 228 -12.71 4.48 -6.80
C VAL A 228 -12.88 3.05 -6.30
N VAL A 229 -13.97 2.75 -5.57
CA VAL A 229 -14.29 1.39 -5.11
C VAL A 229 -14.31 0.39 -6.26
N ARG A 230 -15.03 0.72 -7.34
CA ARG A 230 -15.05 -0.10 -8.56
C ARG A 230 -13.67 -0.30 -9.15
N PHE A 231 -12.84 0.74 -9.21
CA PHE A 231 -11.48 0.60 -9.72
C PHE A 231 -10.63 -0.35 -8.86
N LEU A 232 -10.65 -0.17 -7.53
CA LEU A 232 -9.85 -0.99 -6.60
C LEU A 232 -10.32 -2.45 -6.54
N THR A 233 -11.55 -2.76 -6.98
CA THR A 233 -12.12 -4.12 -6.96
C THR A 233 -12.19 -4.78 -8.34
N ALA A 234 -12.16 -4.02 -9.44
CA ALA A 234 -12.36 -4.53 -10.80
C ALA A 234 -11.31 -5.57 -11.25
N SER A 235 -10.09 -5.50 -10.75
CA SER A 235 -9.02 -6.45 -11.14
C SER A 235 -9.06 -7.79 -10.39
N ALA A 236 -9.89 -7.94 -9.36
CA ALA A 236 -10.10 -9.24 -8.72
C ALA A 236 -10.91 -10.22 -9.60
N ALA A 237 -11.64 -9.69 -10.60
CA ALA A 237 -12.55 -10.47 -11.45
C ALA A 237 -11.92 -11.08 -12.71
N SER A 238 -10.68 -10.73 -13.06
CA SER A 238 -10.04 -11.17 -14.33
C SER A 238 -9.16 -12.42 -14.20
N THR A 239 -9.23 -13.16 -13.10
CA THR A 239 -8.41 -14.38 -12.86
C THR A 239 -9.23 -15.67 -12.88
N GLN A 240 -10.36 -15.68 -13.61
CA GLN A 240 -11.15 -16.89 -13.86
C GLN A 240 -11.50 -16.97 -15.35
N THR A 241 -10.52 -17.26 -16.19
CA THR A 241 -10.71 -17.83 -17.53
C THR A 241 -9.47 -18.63 -17.89
#